data_AF-A0A3R7U1D1-F1
#
_entry.id   AF-A0A3R7U1D1-F1
#
_cell.length_a   1.000
_cell.length_b   1.000
_cell.length_c   1.000
_cell.angle_alpha   90.00
_cell.angle_beta   90.00
_cell.angle_gamma   90.00
#
_symmetry.space_group_name_H-M   'P 1'
#
loop_
_entity.id
_entity.type
_entity.pdbx_description
1 polymer ?
#
loop_
_entity_poly.entity_id
_entity_poly.type
_entity_poly.pdbx_seq_one_letter_code
_entity_poly.pdbx_strand_id
1 'polypeptide(L)' 'MVIFIILCFISPVIVYQAFKNQNHPLFWIVLLIGISLSITAIVYGFWAIRILLNGLLGEKKTKSS' A
#
# COMPACT_ATOMS: atom_id res chain seq x y z
N MET A 1 -0.95 -8.00 -7.72
CA MET A 1 0.37 -7.33 -7.73
C MET A 1 0.34 -5.97 -8.40
N VAL A 2 -0.24 -5.79 -9.60
CA VAL A 2 -0.34 -4.47 -10.27
C VAL A 2 -1.05 -3.40 -9.41
N ILE A 3 -2.12 -3.80 -8.71
CA ILE A 3 -2.89 -2.92 -7.81
C ILE A 3 -1.99 -2.28 -6.74
N PHE A 4 -1.09 -3.05 -6.11
CA PHE A 4 -0.13 -2.54 -5.12
C PHE A 4 0.75 -1.44 -5.70
N ILE A 5 1.33 -1.68 -6.88
CA ILE A 5 2.23 -0.74 -7.55
C ILE A 5 1.49 0.57 -7.81
N ILE A 6 0.26 0.50 -8.34
CA ILE A 6 -0.58 1.67 -8.57
C ILE A 6 -0.85 2.42 -7.26
N LEU A 7 -1.22 1.72 -6.19
CA LEU A 7 -1.48 2.32 -4.88
C LEU A 7 -0.26 3.05 -4.31
N CYS A 8 0.95 2.52 -4.50
CA CYS A 8 2.19 3.17 -4.04
C CYS A 8 2.43 4.54 -4.67
N PHE A 9 1.92 4.80 -5.88
CA PHE A 9 2.04 6.11 -6.53
C PHE A 9 0.80 6.98 -6.32
N ILE A 10 -0.40 6.40 -6.36
CA ILE A 10 -1.64 7.16 -6.22
C ILE A 10 -1.87 7.64 -4.78
N SER A 11 -1.59 6.80 -3.78
CA SER A 11 -1.84 7.16 -2.38
C SER A 11 -1.08 8.44 -1.95
N PRO A 12 0.24 8.58 -2.20
CA PRO A 12 0.95 9.82 -1.89
C PRO A 12 0.38 11.05 -2.60
N VAL A 13 -0.05 10.91 -3.85
CA VAL A 13 -0.68 12.00 -4.61
C VAL A 13 -1.98 12.42 -3.95
N ILE A 14 -2.84 11.50 -3.53
CA ILE A 14 -4.10 11.83 -2.85
C ILE A 14 -3.84 12.55 -1.53
N VAL A 15 -2.87 12.08 -0.74
CA VAL A 15 -2.49 12.73 0.53
C VAL A 15 -1.94 14.14 0.28
N TYR A 16 -1.06 14.30 -0.71
CA TYR A 16 -0.54 15.60 -1.11
C TYR A 16 -1.65 16.57 -1.54
N GLN A 17 -2.60 16.08 -2.34
CA GLN A 17 -3.75 16.87 -2.76
C GLN A 17 -4.67 17.23 -1.59
N ALA A 18 -4.84 16.35 -0.58
CA ALA A 18 -5.55 16.71 0.64
C ALA A 18 -4.86 17.89 1.34
N PHE A 19 -3.55 17.81 1.59
CA PHE A 19 -2.80 18.88 2.25
C PHE A 19 -2.76 20.20 1.46
N LYS A 20 -2.79 20.15 0.13
CA LYS A 20 -2.94 21.36 -0.69
C LYS A 20 -4.30 22.03 -0.55
N ASN A 21 -5.34 21.29 -0.15
CA ASN A 21 -6.73 21.76 -0.09
C ASN A 21 -7.26 21.81 1.35
N GLN A 22 -6.42 22.19 2.33
CA GLN A 22 -6.77 22.23 3.76
C GLN A 22 -8.01 23.08 4.10
N ASN A 23 -8.24 24.15 3.34
CA ASN A 23 -9.38 25.04 3.56
C ASN A 23 -10.69 24.53 2.93
N HIS A 24 -10.65 23.40 2.21
CA HIS A 24 -11.81 22.85 1.54
C HIS A 24 -12.60 21.92 2.49
N PRO A 25 -13.94 21.96 2.51
CA PRO A 25 -14.74 21.11 3.40
C PRO A 25 -14.46 19.60 3.26
N LEU A 26 -14.03 19.16 2.07
CA LEU A 26 -13.69 17.76 1.78
C LEU A 26 -12.30 17.34 2.25
N PHE A 27 -11.50 18.24 2.84
CA PHE A 27 -10.13 17.96 3.30
C PHE A 27 -10.03 16.64 4.08
N TRP A 28 -10.84 16.50 5.13
CA TRP A 28 -10.82 15.34 6.02
C TRP A 28 -11.21 14.05 5.30
N ILE A 29 -12.14 14.12 4.34
CA ILE A 29 -12.59 12.97 3.56
C ILE A 29 -11.46 12.50 2.64
N VAL A 30 -10.83 13.42 1.89
CA VAL A 30 -9.74 13.08 0.97
C VAL A 30 -8.51 12.60 1.73
N LEU A 31 -8.19 13.21 2.87
CA LEU A 31 -7.10 12.78 3.74
C LEU A 31 -7.32 11.35 4.25
N LEU A 32 -8.53 11.04 4.74
CA LEU A 32 -8.87 9.71 5.22
C LEU A 32 -8.72 8.66 4.11
N ILE A 33 -9.22 8.95 2.90
CA ILE A 33 -9.05 8.07 1.73
C ILE A 33 -7.56 7.85 1.42
N GLY A 34 -6.76 8.92 1.43
CA GLY A 34 -5.32 8.84 1.19
C GLY A 34 -4.61 7.93 2.20
N ILE A 35 -4.93 8.08 3.49
CA ILE A 35 -4.37 7.27 4.58
C ILE A 35 -4.82 5.80 4.47
N SER A 36 -6.12 5.54 4.22
CA SER A 36 -6.61 4.19 4.04
C SER A 36 -5.91 3.49 2.87
N LEU A 37 -5.73 4.19 1.74
CA LEU A 37 -4.99 3.68 0.60
C LEU A 37 -3.50 3.44 0.93
N SER A 38 -2.87 4.29 1.75
CA SER A 38 -1.49 4.07 2.21
C SER A 38 -1.37 2.78 3.04
N ILE A 39 -2.30 2.55 3.97
CA ILE A 39 -2.31 1.34 4.80
C ILE A 39 -2.48 0.09 3.90
N THR A 40 -3.42 0.14 2.96
CA THR A 40 -3.63 -0.94 1.99
C THR A 40 -2.38 -1.20 1.14
N ALA A 41 -1.70 -0.14 0.69
CA ALA A 41 -0.43 -0.25 -0.05
C ALA A 41 0.64 -0.98 0.78
N ILE A 42 0.80 -0.60 2.05
CA ILE A 42 1.78 -1.22 2.96
C ILE A 42 1.49 -2.71 3.14
N VAL A 43 0.23 -3.08 3.41
CA VAL A 43 -0.17 -4.49 3.58
C VAL A 43 0.16 -5.32 2.33
N TYR A 44 -0.20 -4.81 1.15
CA TYR A 44 0.12 -5.50 -0.10
C TYR A 44 1.63 -5.51 -0.41
N GLY A 45 2.38 -4.50 0.03
CA GLY A 45 3.83 -4.46 -0.11
C GLY A 45 4.51 -5.60 0.65
N PHE A 46 4.11 -5.82 1.90
CA PHE A 46 4.60 -6.98 2.67
C PHE A 46 4.23 -8.31 2.02
N TRP A 47 3.01 -8.44 1.51
CA TRP A 47 2.60 -9.67 0.82
C TRP A 47 3.38 -9.89 -0.47
N ALA A 48 3.62 -8.83 -1.25
CA ALA A 48 4.42 -8.86 -2.46
C ALA A 48 5.87 -9.30 -2.19
N ILE A 49 6.48 -8.76 -1.13
CA ILE A 49 7.82 -9.17 -0.69
C ILE A 49 7.83 -10.66 -0.32
N ARG A 50 6.83 -11.16 0.44
CA ARG A 50 6.77 -12.59 0.81
C ARG A 50 6.68 -13.50 -0.42
N ILE A 51 5.87 -13.13 -1.41
CA ILE A 51 5.74 -13.87 -2.67
C ILE A 51 7.08 -13.87 -3.42
N LEU A 52 7.73 -12.71 -3.52
CA LEU A 52 9.04 -12.59 -4.15
C LEU A 52 10.08 -13.46 -3.45
N LEU A 53 10.14 -13.41 -2.12
CA LEU A 53 11.07 -14.21 -1.32
C LEU A 53 10.83 -15.71 -1.50
N ASN A 54 9.58 -16.16 -1.51
CA ASN A 54 9.25 -17.57 -1.74
C ASN A 54 9.62 -18.02 -3.16
N GLY A 55 9.46 -17.16 -4.16
CA GLY A 55 9.85 -17.45 -5.55
C GLY A 55 11.36 -17.48 -5.76
N LEU A 56 12.11 -16.60 -5.07
CA LEU A 56 13.56 -16.49 -5.21
C LEU A 56 14.33 -17.50 -4.34
N LEU A 57 13.86 -17.76 -3.12
CA LEU A 57 14.55 -18.62 -2.14
C LEU A 57 13.97 -20.03 -2.09
N GLY A 58 12.89 -20.30 -2.85
CA GLY A 58 12.15 -21.56 -2.80
C GLY A 58 11.28 -21.68 -1.55
N GLU A 59 10.28 -22.57 -1.62
CA GLU A 59 9.49 -22.92 -0.44
C GLU A 59 10.41 -23.56 0.61
N LYS A 60 10.51 -22.96 1.80
CA LYS A 60 11.10 -23.63 2.95
C LYS A 60 10.21 -24.83 3.27
N LYS A 61 10.61 -26.01 2.78
CA LYS A 61 10.05 -27.30 3.21
C LYS A 61 10.23 -27.35 4.72
N THR A 62 9.18 -27.04 5.48
CA THR A 62 9.19 -27.36 6.91
C THR A 62 9.33 -28.88 6.95
N LYS A 63 10.48 -29.39 7.41
CA LYS A 63 10.60 -30.81 7.73
C LYS A 63 9.61 -31.05 8.86
N SER A 64 8.46 -31.65 8.53
CA SER A 64 7.65 -32.36 9.51
C SER A 64 8.51 -33.52 9.98
N SER A 65 9.04 -33.40 11.18
CA SER A 65 9.50 -34.56 11.96
C SER A 65 8.29 -35.25 12.59
#